data_AF-X1P5X2-F1
#
_entry.id   AF-X1P5X2-F1
#
_cell.length_a   1.000
_cell.length_b   1.000
_cell.length_c   1.000
_cell.angle_alpha   90.00
_cell.angle_beta   90.00
_cell.angle_gamma   90.00
#
_symmetry.space_group_name_H-M   'P 1'
#
loop_
_entity.id
_entity.type
_entity.pdbx_description
1 polymer ?
#
loop_
_entity_poly.entity_id
_entity_poly.type
_entity_poly.pdbx_seq_one_letter_code
_entity_poly.pdbx_strand_id
1 'polypeptide(L)'
;FEEYVIPDREIQRVEAAAHQERRDAKVDLDILQVVSLAGLHKRGNEYYGPHPVHGSTGGQNFWVNSSENVWHCFRHGSGGGPLLWLAVEEGIIDCSEAGPGALRGDKFKQALQKAVERGLIENSKYAAGSAREGSVEGGEETGRESQASALVKLALAESVALFHDERREPYIQIWKGEALVTMRLRSKDARTWLSGLLWKDREKAPSSEALSAALNVLEAVANEGEEHQLYNRVAPGEDESIWLDLCDEEWRAIHITRAGWEV
;
A
#
# COMPACT_ATOMS: atom_id res chain seq x y z
N PHE A 1 -48.03 -8.41 -1.39
CA PHE A 1 -46.80 -7.76 -0.94
C PHE A 1 -45.70 -8.22 -1.87
N GLU A 2 -45.25 -7.36 -2.76
CA GLU A 2 -44.14 -7.68 -3.66
C GLU A 2 -42.93 -8.11 -2.84
N GLU A 3 -42.36 -9.23 -3.24
CA GLU A 3 -41.07 -9.68 -2.76
C GLU A 3 -40.05 -8.65 -3.23
N TYR A 4 -39.52 -7.86 -2.29
CA TYR A 4 -38.58 -6.81 -2.62
C TYR A 4 -37.25 -7.47 -2.94
N VAL A 5 -37.00 -7.67 -4.23
CA VAL A 5 -35.77 -8.25 -4.73
C VAL A 5 -34.77 -7.11 -4.91
N ILE A 6 -33.77 -7.07 -4.05
CA ILE A 6 -32.60 -6.21 -4.28
C ILE A 6 -31.92 -6.73 -5.55
N PRO A 7 -31.56 -5.87 -6.52
CA PRO A 7 -30.87 -6.33 -7.71
C PRO A 7 -29.62 -7.13 -7.34
N ASP A 8 -29.46 -8.34 -7.90
CA ASP A 8 -28.35 -9.26 -7.57
C ASP A 8 -26.97 -8.57 -7.62
N ARG A 9 -26.81 -7.62 -8.54
CA ARG A 9 -25.57 -6.86 -8.70
C ARG A 9 -25.27 -5.92 -7.52
N GLU A 10 -26.30 -5.34 -6.90
CA GLU A 10 -26.14 -4.49 -5.72
C GLU A 10 -25.77 -5.35 -4.51
N ILE A 11 -26.45 -6.49 -4.33
CA ILE A 11 -26.11 -7.49 -3.30
C ILE A 11 -24.65 -7.92 -3.43
N GLN A 12 -24.23 -8.35 -4.62
CA GLN A 12 -22.84 -8.80 -4.86
C GLN A 12 -21.80 -7.74 -4.50
N ARG A 13 -22.09 -6.46 -4.76
CA ARG A 13 -21.18 -5.36 -4.42
C ARG A 13 -21.09 -5.14 -2.90
N VAL A 14 -22.24 -5.19 -2.22
CA VAL A 14 -22.34 -5.05 -0.76
C VAL A 14 -21.64 -6.21 -0.05
N GLU A 15 -21.89 -7.44 -0.48
CA GLU A 15 -21.24 -8.65 0.04
C GLU A 15 -19.73 -8.60 -0.19
N ALA A 16 -19.28 -8.20 -1.38
CA ALA A 16 -17.86 -8.05 -1.66
C ALA A 16 -17.19 -7.01 -0.73
N ALA A 17 -17.88 -5.88 -0.45
CA ALA A 17 -17.40 -4.88 0.49
C ALA A 17 -17.30 -5.44 1.92
N ALA A 18 -18.33 -6.15 2.38
CA ALA A 18 -18.36 -6.78 3.70
C ALA A 18 -17.31 -7.88 3.86
N HIS A 19 -17.09 -8.70 2.83
CA HIS A 19 -16.03 -9.71 2.81
C HIS A 19 -14.64 -9.09 2.89
N GLN A 20 -14.40 -8.01 2.13
CA GLN A 20 -13.14 -7.29 2.22
C GLN A 20 -12.92 -6.70 3.61
N GLU A 21 -13.93 -6.01 4.15
CA GLU A 21 -13.89 -5.46 5.50
C GLU A 21 -13.55 -6.53 6.54
N ARG A 22 -14.22 -7.69 6.50
CA ARG A 22 -13.97 -8.79 7.45
C ARG A 22 -12.55 -9.32 7.38
N ARG A 23 -11.99 -9.44 6.17
CA ARG A 23 -10.60 -9.89 5.97
C ARG A 23 -9.59 -8.88 6.50
N ASP A 24 -9.85 -7.60 6.26
CA ASP A 24 -8.93 -6.50 6.60
C ASP A 24 -8.98 -6.26 8.12
N ALA A 25 -10.17 -6.13 8.70
CA ALA A 25 -10.36 -5.81 10.12
C ALA A 25 -10.03 -6.97 11.07
N LYS A 26 -10.26 -8.22 10.66
CA LYS A 26 -10.08 -9.42 11.50
C LYS A 26 -10.75 -9.31 12.88
N VAL A 27 -11.82 -8.52 12.97
CA VAL A 27 -12.70 -8.39 14.13
C VAL A 27 -14.02 -9.05 13.82
N ASP A 28 -14.62 -9.64 14.84
CA ASP A 28 -15.93 -10.26 14.74
C ASP A 28 -16.97 -9.25 15.26
N LEU A 29 -17.56 -8.51 14.33
CA LEU A 29 -18.64 -7.55 14.59
C LEU A 29 -19.93 -8.08 13.99
N ASP A 30 -21.03 -7.97 14.73
CA ASP A 30 -22.37 -8.32 14.25
C ASP A 30 -23.12 -7.05 13.85
N ILE A 31 -23.72 -7.06 12.66
CA ILE A 31 -24.50 -5.95 12.11
C ILE A 31 -25.64 -5.54 13.04
N LEU A 32 -26.22 -6.49 13.78
CA LEU A 32 -27.29 -6.22 14.73
C LEU A 32 -26.80 -5.55 16.02
N GLN A 33 -25.49 -5.57 16.30
CA GLN A 33 -24.90 -4.84 17.41
C GLN A 33 -24.60 -3.39 17.06
N VAL A 34 -24.40 -3.07 15.77
CA VAL A 34 -24.01 -1.73 15.32
C VAL A 34 -25.15 -0.94 14.69
N VAL A 35 -26.11 -1.60 14.05
CA VAL A 35 -27.24 -0.92 13.42
C VAL A 35 -28.40 -0.76 14.39
N SER A 36 -28.85 0.47 14.58
CA SER A 36 -30.14 0.72 15.25
C SER A 36 -31.29 0.17 14.40
N LEU A 37 -32.00 -0.83 14.94
CA LEU A 37 -33.17 -1.45 14.29
C LEU A 37 -34.47 -0.69 14.59
N ALA A 38 -34.40 0.42 15.33
CA ALA A 38 -35.56 1.20 15.69
C ALA A 38 -36.26 1.76 14.44
N GLY A 39 -37.54 1.46 14.27
CA GLY A 39 -38.32 1.89 13.11
C GLY A 39 -38.10 1.06 11.85
N LEU A 40 -37.30 -0.03 11.90
CA LEU A 40 -37.18 -0.99 10.81
C LEU A 40 -38.20 -2.11 10.96
N HIS A 41 -38.74 -2.56 9.83
CA HIS A 41 -39.57 -3.75 9.75
C HIS A 41 -38.70 -4.99 9.61
N LYS A 42 -39.04 -6.07 10.31
CA LYS A 42 -38.31 -7.35 10.26
C LYS A 42 -39.06 -8.38 9.41
N ARG A 43 -38.33 -9.09 8.54
CA ARG A 43 -38.81 -10.28 7.82
C ARG A 43 -37.69 -11.32 7.73
N GLY A 44 -37.84 -12.44 8.43
CA GLY A 44 -36.77 -13.45 8.50
C GLY A 44 -35.48 -12.85 9.07
N ASN A 45 -34.41 -12.91 8.29
CA ASN A 45 -33.08 -12.36 8.62
C ASN A 45 -32.89 -10.92 8.14
N GLU A 46 -33.90 -10.34 7.50
CA GLU A 46 -33.82 -9.03 6.88
C GLU A 46 -34.57 -7.98 7.69
N TYR A 47 -34.04 -6.76 7.66
CA TYR A 47 -34.64 -5.57 8.23
C TYR A 47 -34.69 -4.47 7.18
N TYR A 48 -35.79 -3.73 7.08
CA TYR A 48 -35.96 -2.68 6.07
C TYR A 48 -36.75 -1.50 6.61
N GLY A 49 -36.41 -0.29 6.15
CA GLY A 49 -37.05 0.92 6.62
C GLY A 49 -36.32 2.21 6.23
N PRO A 50 -36.57 3.31 6.93
CA PRO A 50 -35.87 4.56 6.69
C PRO A 50 -34.43 4.47 7.21
N HIS A 51 -33.49 5.05 6.46
CA HIS A 51 -32.09 5.09 6.85
C HIS A 51 -31.91 5.82 8.19
N PRO A 52 -31.27 5.20 9.20
CA PRO A 52 -31.12 5.80 10.53
C PRO A 52 -30.44 7.18 10.55
N VAL A 53 -29.48 7.41 9.64
CA VAL A 53 -28.70 8.66 9.58
C VAL A 53 -29.43 9.81 8.86
N HIS A 54 -30.03 9.55 7.68
CA HIS A 54 -30.57 10.62 6.82
C HIS A 54 -32.05 10.42 6.44
N GLY A 55 -32.73 9.48 7.09
CA GLY A 55 -34.14 9.16 6.84
C GLY A 55 -34.43 8.67 5.42
N SER A 56 -35.73 8.68 5.08
CA SER A 56 -36.25 8.33 3.75
C SER A 56 -37.50 9.14 3.42
N THR A 57 -37.57 9.70 2.21
CA THR A 57 -38.79 10.35 1.71
C THR A 57 -39.89 9.32 1.41
N GLY A 58 -39.51 8.13 0.92
CA GLY A 58 -40.44 7.03 0.60
C GLY A 58 -40.63 6.03 1.74
N GLY A 59 -40.08 6.29 2.92
CA GLY A 59 -40.17 5.41 4.09
C GLY A 59 -39.28 4.17 4.07
N GLN A 60 -38.72 3.76 2.92
CA GLN A 60 -37.91 2.55 2.80
C GLN A 60 -36.73 2.77 1.85
N ASN A 61 -35.53 3.02 2.40
CA ASN A 61 -34.28 3.19 1.62
C ASN A 61 -33.05 2.56 2.30
N PHE A 62 -33.27 1.76 3.33
CA PHE A 62 -32.23 1.08 4.08
C PHE A 62 -32.62 -0.37 4.32
N TRP A 63 -31.67 -1.27 4.14
CA TRP A 63 -31.81 -2.71 4.31
C TRP A 63 -30.63 -3.27 5.08
N VAL A 64 -30.90 -4.26 5.91
CA VAL A 64 -29.91 -5.01 6.69
C VAL A 64 -30.22 -6.49 6.55
N ASN A 65 -29.21 -7.30 6.31
CA ASN A 65 -29.32 -8.75 6.35
C ASN A 65 -28.37 -9.30 7.42
N SER A 66 -28.96 -9.92 8.44
CA SER A 66 -28.25 -10.49 9.58
C SER A 66 -27.53 -11.80 9.29
N SER A 67 -27.95 -12.60 8.29
CA SER A 67 -27.22 -13.83 7.93
C SER A 67 -25.95 -13.53 7.16
N GLU A 68 -26.03 -12.56 6.24
CA GLU A 68 -24.86 -12.12 5.46
C GLU A 68 -24.00 -11.11 6.22
N ASN A 69 -24.52 -10.56 7.32
CA ASN A 69 -23.87 -9.55 8.16
C ASN A 69 -23.57 -8.26 7.36
N VAL A 70 -24.57 -7.77 6.63
CA VAL A 70 -24.44 -6.63 5.70
C VAL A 70 -25.59 -5.63 5.81
N TRP A 71 -25.35 -4.41 5.31
CA TRP A 71 -26.37 -3.38 5.11
C TRP A 71 -26.25 -2.73 3.73
N HIS A 72 -27.34 -2.11 3.28
CA HIS A 72 -27.42 -1.36 2.02
C HIS A 72 -28.30 -0.11 2.14
N CYS A 73 -27.87 0.98 1.52
CA CYS A 73 -28.66 2.17 1.27
C CYS A 73 -29.04 2.28 -0.21
N PHE A 74 -30.33 2.15 -0.52
CA PHE A 74 -30.86 2.25 -1.88
C PHE A 74 -30.80 3.68 -2.44
N ARG A 75 -30.70 4.70 -1.58
CA ARG A 75 -30.60 6.09 -2.04
C ARG A 75 -29.27 6.37 -2.73
N HIS A 76 -28.17 5.82 -2.20
CA HIS A 76 -26.81 6.08 -2.69
C HIS A 76 -26.19 4.89 -3.42
N GLY A 77 -26.84 3.72 -3.42
CA GLY A 77 -26.29 2.50 -4.02
C GLY A 77 -24.99 2.06 -3.34
N SER A 78 -24.99 2.14 -2.01
CA SER A 78 -23.82 2.01 -1.14
C SER A 78 -24.14 1.08 0.02
N GLY A 79 -23.12 0.49 0.63
CA GLY A 79 -23.30 -0.46 1.72
C GLY A 79 -22.06 -1.28 2.01
N GLY A 80 -22.18 -2.23 2.92
CA GLY A 80 -21.08 -3.12 3.30
C GLY A 80 -21.31 -3.80 4.63
N GLY A 81 -20.23 -4.04 5.36
CA GLY A 81 -20.26 -4.73 6.64
C GLY A 81 -20.52 -3.80 7.85
N PRO A 82 -20.46 -4.37 9.06
CA PRO A 82 -20.72 -3.64 10.31
C PRO A 82 -19.77 -2.47 10.57
N LEU A 83 -18.50 -2.59 10.20
CA LEU A 83 -17.53 -1.52 10.42
C LEU A 83 -17.77 -0.35 9.47
N LEU A 84 -18.13 -0.61 8.21
CA LEU A 84 -18.59 0.39 7.25
C LEU A 84 -19.86 1.10 7.73
N TRP A 85 -20.81 0.36 8.32
CA TRP A 85 -21.97 0.99 8.95
C TRP A 85 -21.56 1.95 10.05
N LEU A 86 -20.71 1.48 10.98
CA LEU A 86 -20.25 2.27 12.11
C LEU A 86 -19.57 3.56 11.66
N ALA A 87 -18.78 3.49 10.58
CA ALA A 87 -18.13 4.66 10.01
C ALA A 87 -19.11 5.68 9.41
N VAL A 88 -20.20 5.22 8.76
CA VAL A 88 -21.26 6.09 8.27
C VAL A 88 -22.05 6.72 9.43
N GLU A 89 -22.39 5.93 10.44
CA GLU A 89 -23.14 6.41 11.61
C GLU A 89 -22.36 7.44 12.43
N GLU A 90 -21.05 7.25 12.57
CA GLU A 90 -20.14 8.16 13.30
C GLU A 90 -19.67 9.35 12.45
N GLY A 91 -20.10 9.44 11.18
CA GLY A 91 -19.72 10.53 10.27
C GLY A 91 -18.25 10.52 9.84
N ILE A 92 -17.58 9.37 9.95
CA ILE A 92 -16.19 9.18 9.49
C ILE A 92 -16.13 9.14 7.95
N ILE A 93 -17.18 8.61 7.33
CA ILE A 93 -17.40 8.63 5.87
C ILE A 93 -18.83 9.06 5.57
N ASP A 94 -19.04 9.65 4.39
CA ASP A 94 -20.40 9.88 3.89
C ASP A 94 -21.05 8.55 3.48
N CYS A 95 -22.38 8.45 3.57
CA CYS A 95 -23.10 7.24 3.16
C CYS A 95 -22.75 6.83 1.72
N SER A 96 -22.61 7.78 0.80
CA SER A 96 -22.28 7.52 -0.60
C SER A 96 -20.87 6.98 -0.83
N GLU A 97 -19.97 7.16 0.14
CA GLU A 97 -18.60 6.61 0.08
C GLU A 97 -18.54 5.13 0.49
N ALA A 98 -19.58 4.58 1.12
CA ALA A 98 -19.54 3.23 1.66
C ALA A 98 -19.42 2.16 0.56
N GLY A 99 -18.36 1.36 0.65
CA GLY A 99 -18.07 0.28 -0.30
C GLY A 99 -16.65 -0.28 -0.16
N PRO A 100 -16.21 -1.12 -1.13
CA PRO A 100 -14.91 -1.77 -1.08
C PRO A 100 -13.76 -0.77 -0.97
N GLY A 101 -12.93 -0.90 0.07
CA GLY A 101 -11.78 -0.04 0.29
C GLY A 101 -12.08 1.38 0.80
N ALA A 102 -13.33 1.68 1.18
CA ALA A 102 -13.67 2.99 1.74
C ALA A 102 -13.07 3.22 3.14
N LEU A 103 -12.87 2.15 3.92
CA LEU A 103 -12.15 2.20 5.19
C LEU A 103 -10.69 1.81 4.98
N ARG A 104 -9.85 2.83 4.78
CA ARG A 104 -8.39 2.70 4.71
C ARG A 104 -7.74 3.76 5.59
N GLY A 105 -6.49 3.52 5.98
CA GLY A 105 -5.69 4.49 6.74
C GLY A 105 -6.42 4.96 8.00
N ASP A 106 -6.52 6.27 8.19
CA ASP A 106 -7.10 6.85 9.41
C ASP A 106 -8.59 6.63 9.54
N LYS A 107 -9.34 6.61 8.43
CA LYS A 107 -10.78 6.29 8.45
C LYS A 107 -11.02 4.91 9.06
N PHE A 108 -10.17 3.94 8.72
CA PHE A 108 -10.22 2.59 9.29
C PHE A 108 -9.86 2.56 10.78
N LYS A 109 -8.77 3.25 11.18
CA LYS A 109 -8.38 3.37 12.60
C LYS A 109 -9.49 4.02 13.43
N GLN A 110 -10.12 5.08 12.93
CA GLN A 110 -11.20 5.79 13.60
C GLN A 110 -12.43 4.89 13.75
N ALA A 111 -12.82 4.14 12.71
CA ALA A 111 -13.95 3.22 12.79
C ALA A 111 -13.70 2.11 13.82
N LEU A 112 -12.50 1.52 13.84
CA LEU A 112 -12.14 0.52 14.85
C LEU A 112 -12.09 1.13 16.26
N GLN A 113 -11.57 2.34 16.42
CA GLN A 113 -11.55 3.04 17.70
C GLN A 113 -12.98 3.27 18.22
N LYS A 114 -13.93 3.61 17.34
CA LYS A 114 -15.36 3.71 17.69
C LYS A 114 -15.94 2.38 18.13
N ALA A 115 -15.54 1.28 17.50
CA ALA A 115 -15.96 -0.04 17.94
C ALA A 115 -15.42 -0.38 19.34
N VAL A 116 -14.18 0.02 19.67
CA VAL A 116 -13.61 -0.11 21.04
C VAL A 116 -14.37 0.76 22.03
N GLU A 117 -14.62 2.03 21.70
CA GLU A 117 -15.34 2.99 22.57
C GLU A 117 -16.74 2.51 22.92
N ARG A 118 -17.42 1.84 21.97
CA ARG A 118 -18.74 1.23 22.19
C ARG A 118 -18.68 -0.15 22.86
N GLY A 119 -17.49 -0.66 23.18
CA GLY A 119 -17.31 -1.97 23.82
C GLY A 119 -17.63 -3.16 22.92
N LEU A 120 -17.63 -2.96 21.60
CA LEU A 120 -17.93 -4.00 20.61
C LEU A 120 -16.72 -4.88 20.29
N ILE A 121 -15.52 -4.35 20.49
CA ILE A 121 -14.25 -5.08 20.35
C ILE A 121 -13.33 -4.82 21.53
N GLU A 122 -12.54 -5.84 21.90
CA GLU A 122 -11.53 -5.70 22.94
C GLU A 122 -10.38 -4.80 22.50
N ASN A 123 -9.91 -3.94 23.42
CA ASN A 123 -8.77 -3.05 23.17
C ASN A 123 -7.47 -3.80 22.81
N SER A 124 -7.33 -5.05 23.26
CA SER A 124 -6.22 -5.96 22.91
C SER A 124 -6.19 -6.28 21.41
N LYS A 125 -7.36 -6.47 20.78
CA LYS A 125 -7.51 -6.75 19.35
C LYS A 125 -7.31 -5.49 18.50
N TYR A 126 -7.73 -4.34 19.01
CA TYR A 126 -7.43 -3.03 18.42
C TYR A 126 -5.93 -2.71 18.40
N ALA A 127 -5.22 -2.92 19.52
CA ALA A 127 -3.79 -2.66 19.63
C ALA A 127 -2.92 -3.60 18.77
N ALA A 128 -3.34 -4.85 18.56
CA ALA A 128 -2.66 -5.79 17.67
C ALA A 128 -2.85 -5.48 16.18
N GLY A 129 -3.98 -4.85 15.80
CA GLY A 129 -4.28 -4.39 14.44
C GLY A 129 -3.67 -3.02 14.11
N SER A 130 -3.65 -2.09 15.06
CA SER A 130 -3.04 -0.76 14.90
C SER A 130 -1.52 -0.81 14.68
N ALA A 131 -0.86 -1.85 15.21
CA ALA A 131 0.56 -2.13 14.97
C ALA A 131 0.87 -2.62 13.53
N ARG A 132 -0.14 -3.00 12.73
CA ARG A 132 0.06 -3.70 11.44
C ARG A 132 -0.52 -2.99 10.21
N GLU A 133 -1.19 -1.83 10.30
CA GLU A 133 -2.02 -1.30 9.17
C GLU A 133 -2.08 0.24 8.90
N GLY A 134 -1.15 1.07 9.39
CA GLY A 134 -1.16 2.52 9.06
C GLY A 134 -0.53 2.92 7.70
N SER A 135 -1.11 3.90 6.98
CA SER A 135 -0.60 4.83 5.93
C SER A 135 -1.44 4.76 4.64
N VAL A 136 -2.22 5.77 4.22
CA VAL A 136 -1.90 7.17 3.75
C VAL A 136 -3.15 8.07 4.05
N GLU A 137 -3.15 9.39 4.33
CA GLU A 137 -2.39 10.57 3.86
C GLU A 137 -2.30 11.72 4.89
N GLY A 138 -1.17 12.44 4.88
CA GLY A 138 -1.19 13.91 4.84
C GLY A 138 -1.43 14.70 6.13
N GLY A 139 -0.51 14.62 7.09
CA GLY A 139 -0.41 15.61 8.17
C GLY A 139 0.44 15.12 9.34
N GLU A 140 1.73 15.48 9.35
CA GLU A 140 2.68 15.34 10.47
C GLU A 140 2.48 14.09 11.37
N GLU A 141 2.70 12.88 10.83
CA GLU A 141 2.60 11.59 11.55
C GLU A 141 3.97 10.87 11.67
N THR A 142 4.35 10.53 12.89
CA THR A 142 5.26 9.40 13.18
C THR A 142 4.41 8.19 13.60
N GLY A 143 4.42 7.01 12.98
CA GLY A 143 5.14 6.56 11.81
C GLY A 143 4.73 5.13 11.42
N ARG A 144 4.13 4.97 10.25
CA ARG A 144 4.44 3.81 9.41
C ARG A 144 5.15 4.30 8.18
N GLU A 145 6.28 3.67 7.91
CA GLU A 145 7.15 4.06 6.81
C GLU A 145 6.48 3.86 5.45
N SER A 146 6.43 4.94 4.66
CA SER A 146 5.92 4.91 3.28
C SER A 146 6.72 3.92 2.41
N GLN A 147 6.13 3.42 1.33
CA GLN A 147 6.87 2.58 0.36
C GLN A 147 8.11 3.30 -0.19
N ALA A 148 8.03 4.62 -0.43
CA ALA A 148 9.17 5.39 -0.90
C ALA A 148 10.29 5.45 0.14
N SER A 149 9.97 5.75 1.39
CA SER A 149 10.93 5.80 2.50
C SER A 149 11.57 4.42 2.73
N ALA A 150 10.78 3.36 2.67
CA ALA A 150 11.26 1.98 2.76
C ALA A 150 12.24 1.64 1.64
N LEU A 151 11.88 1.96 0.40
CA LEU A 151 12.75 1.76 -0.76
C LEU A 151 14.07 2.50 -0.62
N VAL A 152 14.05 3.75 -0.17
CA VAL A 152 15.28 4.53 0.07
C VAL A 152 16.15 3.84 1.13
N LYS A 153 15.58 3.42 2.26
CA LYS A 153 16.35 2.74 3.32
C LYS A 153 16.92 1.40 2.84
N LEU A 154 16.13 0.57 2.17
CA LEU A 154 16.58 -0.70 1.62
C LEU A 154 17.68 -0.49 0.59
N ALA A 155 17.52 0.49 -0.30
CA ALA A 155 18.53 0.80 -1.31
C ALA A 155 19.84 1.26 -0.68
N LEU A 156 19.79 2.15 0.32
CA LEU A 156 20.98 2.61 1.04
C LEU A 156 21.66 1.49 1.83
N ALA A 157 20.89 0.55 2.40
CA ALA A 157 21.44 -0.58 3.14
C ALA A 157 22.13 -1.61 2.23
N GLU A 158 21.62 -1.79 1.01
CA GLU A 158 22.12 -2.79 0.04
C GLU A 158 23.15 -2.20 -0.95
N SER A 159 23.27 -0.87 -1.02
CA SER A 159 24.23 -0.20 -1.88
C SER A 159 25.63 -0.18 -1.29
N VAL A 160 26.63 -0.38 -2.15
CA VAL A 160 28.04 -0.12 -1.84
C VAL A 160 28.34 1.37 -1.92
N ALA A 161 27.82 2.04 -2.97
CA ALA A 161 28.03 3.46 -3.18
C ALA A 161 26.87 4.12 -3.95
N LEU A 162 26.68 5.42 -3.70
CA LEU A 162 25.86 6.35 -4.47
C LEU A 162 26.74 7.54 -4.81
N PHE A 163 26.89 7.82 -6.10
CA PHE A 163 27.84 8.80 -6.62
C PHE A 163 27.34 9.37 -7.95
N HIS A 164 28.02 10.36 -8.50
CA HIS A 164 27.70 10.92 -9.81
C HIS A 164 28.92 11.02 -10.71
N ASP A 165 28.69 11.09 -12.03
CA ASP A 165 29.77 11.31 -13.01
C ASP A 165 30.06 12.81 -13.23
N GLU A 166 31.02 13.13 -14.10
CA GLU A 166 31.39 14.52 -14.43
C GLU A 166 30.24 15.32 -15.08
N ARG A 167 29.15 14.66 -15.50
CA ARG A 167 27.95 15.25 -16.08
C ARG A 167 26.80 15.33 -15.08
N ARG A 168 27.03 15.00 -13.81
CA ARG A 168 26.01 14.93 -12.74
C ARG A 168 24.96 13.87 -13.02
N GLU A 169 25.25 12.86 -13.83
CA GLU A 169 24.40 11.67 -13.95
C GLU A 169 24.59 10.81 -12.69
N PRO A 170 23.51 10.47 -11.97
CA PRO A 170 23.61 9.77 -10.69
C PRO A 170 23.58 8.24 -10.86
N TYR A 171 24.48 7.58 -10.14
CA TYR A 171 24.71 6.14 -10.18
C TYR A 171 24.56 5.51 -8.81
N ILE A 172 24.25 4.22 -8.82
CA ILE A 172 24.25 3.35 -7.65
C ILE A 172 25.10 2.12 -7.95
N GLN A 173 25.92 1.73 -6.98
CA GLN A 173 26.74 0.54 -7.04
C GLN A 173 26.27 -0.49 -6.02
N ILE A 174 26.12 -1.74 -6.43
CA ILE A 174 25.58 -2.85 -5.62
C ILE A 174 26.35 -4.14 -5.87
N TRP A 175 26.27 -5.08 -4.93
CA TRP A 175 26.68 -6.46 -5.18
C TRP A 175 25.56 -7.25 -5.84
N LYS A 176 25.88 -7.98 -6.91
CA LYS A 176 24.99 -8.95 -7.56
C LYS A 176 25.71 -10.31 -7.61
N GLY A 177 25.48 -11.13 -6.60
CA GLY A 177 26.32 -12.31 -6.38
C GLY A 177 27.71 -11.86 -5.93
N GLU A 178 28.74 -12.27 -6.67
CA GLU A 178 30.14 -11.88 -6.42
C GLU A 178 30.59 -10.67 -7.27
N ALA A 179 29.74 -10.18 -8.18
CA ALA A 179 30.07 -9.07 -9.06
C ALA A 179 29.61 -7.73 -8.50
N LEU A 180 30.47 -6.71 -8.63
CA LEU A 180 30.15 -5.31 -8.30
C LEU A 180 29.56 -4.62 -9.52
N VAL A 181 28.29 -4.24 -9.43
CA VAL A 181 27.50 -3.73 -10.54
C VAL A 181 27.21 -2.24 -10.35
N THR A 182 27.46 -1.44 -11.38
CA THR A 182 27.19 0.00 -11.41
C THR A 182 26.02 0.30 -12.34
N MET A 183 24.95 0.90 -11.82
CA MET A 183 23.74 1.23 -12.59
C MET A 183 23.44 2.72 -12.55
N ARG A 184 22.99 3.30 -13.66
CA ARG A 184 22.33 4.61 -13.65
C ARG A 184 21.03 4.53 -12.87
N LEU A 185 20.76 5.45 -11.96
CA LEU A 185 19.55 5.41 -11.13
C LEU A 185 18.25 5.46 -11.95
N ARG A 186 18.23 6.17 -13.08
CA ARG A 186 17.07 6.23 -13.98
C ARG A 186 16.91 5.02 -14.92
N SER A 187 17.83 4.06 -14.89
CA SER A 187 17.77 2.91 -15.77
C SER A 187 16.62 1.95 -15.41
N LYS A 188 16.21 1.15 -16.40
CA LYS A 188 15.25 0.06 -16.17
C LYS A 188 15.78 -0.95 -15.13
N ASP A 189 17.08 -1.18 -15.11
CA ASP A 189 17.72 -2.14 -14.21
C ASP A 189 17.65 -1.66 -12.76
N ALA A 190 17.98 -0.39 -12.49
CA ALA A 190 17.83 0.21 -11.17
C ALA A 190 16.36 0.17 -10.69
N ARG A 191 15.40 0.49 -11.57
CA ARG A 191 13.95 0.39 -11.25
C ARG A 191 13.54 -1.04 -10.90
N THR A 192 14.03 -2.01 -11.66
CA THR A 192 13.74 -3.44 -11.46
C THR A 192 14.35 -3.92 -10.14
N TRP A 193 15.60 -3.54 -9.87
CA TRP A 193 16.29 -3.86 -8.63
C TRP A 193 15.57 -3.28 -7.40
N LEU A 194 15.21 -2.00 -7.41
CA LEU A 194 14.43 -1.37 -6.34
C LEU A 194 13.09 -2.08 -6.10
N SER A 195 12.39 -2.44 -7.17
CA SER A 195 11.13 -3.19 -7.05
C SER A 195 11.36 -4.57 -6.41
N GLY A 196 12.45 -5.23 -6.77
CA GLY A 196 12.88 -6.50 -6.19
C GLY A 196 13.23 -6.40 -4.70
N LEU A 197 13.83 -5.30 -4.25
CA LEU A 197 14.10 -5.07 -2.83
C LEU A 197 12.81 -5.03 -2.02
N LEU A 198 11.82 -4.24 -2.45
CA LEU A 198 10.56 -4.13 -1.72
C LEU A 198 9.75 -5.44 -1.75
N TRP A 199 9.81 -6.19 -2.85
CA TRP A 199 9.20 -7.51 -2.92
C TRP A 199 9.83 -8.47 -1.91
N LYS A 200 11.16 -8.51 -1.81
CA LYS A 200 11.87 -9.36 -0.84
C LYS A 200 11.59 -8.96 0.62
N ASP A 201 11.49 -7.66 0.89
CA ASP A 201 11.24 -7.14 2.24
C ASP A 201 9.78 -7.32 2.68
N ARG A 202 8.81 -7.08 1.77
CA ARG A 202 7.39 -6.92 2.14
C ARG A 202 6.41 -7.76 1.34
N GLU A 203 6.87 -8.52 0.35
CA GLU A 203 6.03 -9.26 -0.61
C GLU A 203 4.98 -8.35 -1.30
N LYS A 204 5.38 -7.10 -1.57
CA LYS A 204 4.53 -6.10 -2.23
C LYS A 204 5.27 -5.42 -3.36
N ALA A 205 4.58 -5.23 -4.48
CA ALA A 205 5.04 -4.37 -5.54
C ALA A 205 4.96 -2.89 -5.08
N PRO A 206 5.98 -2.07 -5.37
CA PRO A 206 5.88 -0.63 -5.15
C PRO A 206 4.92 0.00 -6.16
N SER A 207 4.25 1.09 -5.77
CA SER A 207 3.54 1.93 -6.74
C SER A 207 4.52 2.71 -7.63
N SER A 208 4.05 3.20 -8.77
CA SER A 208 4.81 4.07 -9.69
C SER A 208 5.30 5.34 -9.00
N GLU A 209 4.46 5.92 -8.15
CA GLU A 209 4.73 7.13 -7.39
C GLU A 209 5.79 6.87 -6.33
N ALA A 210 5.67 5.75 -5.59
CA ALA A 210 6.63 5.36 -4.57
C ALA A 210 8.04 5.12 -5.15
N LEU A 211 8.13 4.41 -6.27
CA LEU A 211 9.40 4.21 -6.99
C LEU A 211 10.01 5.54 -7.45
N SER A 212 9.19 6.41 -8.03
CA SER A 212 9.68 7.70 -8.55
C SER A 212 10.14 8.61 -7.42
N ALA A 213 9.41 8.65 -6.30
CA ALA A 213 9.81 9.39 -5.12
C ALA A 213 11.11 8.85 -4.51
N ALA A 214 11.26 7.52 -4.39
CA ALA A 214 12.49 6.92 -3.88
C ALA A 214 13.69 7.23 -4.77
N LEU A 215 13.52 7.11 -6.10
CA LEU A 215 14.57 7.46 -7.06
C LEU A 215 14.98 8.92 -6.96
N ASN A 216 14.04 9.86 -6.86
CA ASN A 216 14.38 11.27 -6.71
C ASN A 216 15.25 11.53 -5.47
N VAL A 217 14.96 10.85 -4.36
CA VAL A 217 15.77 10.95 -3.14
C VAL A 217 17.15 10.33 -3.33
N LEU A 218 17.23 9.12 -3.91
CA LEU A 218 18.52 8.47 -4.19
C LEU A 218 19.38 9.27 -5.18
N GLU A 219 18.76 9.92 -6.17
CA GLU A 219 19.43 10.84 -7.10
C GLU A 219 20.01 12.04 -6.35
N ALA A 220 19.26 12.61 -5.39
CA ALA A 220 19.77 13.70 -4.56
C ALA A 220 20.97 13.24 -3.71
N VAL A 221 20.87 12.08 -3.07
CA VAL A 221 21.97 11.49 -2.27
C VAL A 221 23.21 11.23 -3.15
N ALA A 222 23.03 10.65 -4.34
CA ALA A 222 24.13 10.41 -5.28
C ALA A 222 24.80 11.70 -5.76
N ASN A 223 24.01 12.77 -5.96
CA ASN A 223 24.50 14.10 -6.34
C ASN A 223 25.23 14.84 -5.21
N GLU A 224 25.00 14.47 -3.96
CA GLU A 224 25.76 14.93 -2.78
C GLU A 224 26.97 14.04 -2.49
N GLY A 225 27.00 12.83 -3.06
CA GLY A 225 28.12 11.88 -2.97
C GLY A 225 29.33 12.30 -3.79
N GLU A 226 30.30 11.38 -3.92
CA GLU A 226 31.53 11.62 -4.66
C GLU A 226 31.28 11.77 -6.17
N GLU A 227 32.13 12.55 -6.83
CA GLU A 227 32.21 12.58 -8.29
C GLU A 227 33.22 11.53 -8.75
N HIS A 228 32.78 10.57 -9.57
CA HIS A 228 33.64 9.51 -10.11
C HIS A 228 33.70 9.62 -11.63
N GLN A 229 34.91 9.57 -12.18
CA GLN A 229 35.07 9.45 -13.63
C GLN A 229 34.76 8.03 -14.07
N LEU A 230 33.79 7.88 -14.98
CA LEU A 230 33.40 6.58 -15.52
C LEU A 230 33.93 6.38 -16.93
N TYR A 231 34.24 5.13 -17.25
CA TYR A 231 34.69 4.72 -18.58
C TYR A 231 33.77 3.62 -19.10
N ASN A 232 33.44 3.66 -20.40
CA ASN A 232 32.49 2.71 -20.95
C ASN A 232 33.05 1.32 -21.15
N ARG A 233 34.24 1.20 -21.74
CA ARG A 233 34.83 -0.11 -22.11
C ARG A 233 36.27 -0.28 -21.69
N VAL A 234 37.05 0.81 -21.71
CA VAL A 234 38.46 0.78 -21.34
C VAL A 234 38.69 1.88 -20.33
N ALA A 235 39.17 1.51 -19.15
CA ALA A 235 39.57 2.43 -18.09
C ALA A 235 41.08 2.32 -17.85
N PRO A 236 41.78 3.42 -17.51
CA PRO A 236 43.13 3.33 -16.99
C PRO A 236 43.12 2.63 -15.62
N GLY A 237 44.09 1.74 -15.41
CA GLY A 237 44.42 1.17 -14.11
C GLY A 237 45.68 1.79 -13.53
N GLU A 238 46.13 1.28 -12.39
CA GLU A 238 47.39 1.68 -11.75
C GLU A 238 48.60 1.30 -12.62
N ASP A 239 49.72 2.03 -12.50
CA ASP A 239 51.00 1.69 -13.15
C ASP A 239 50.93 1.43 -14.67
N GLU A 240 50.20 2.27 -15.40
CA GLU A 240 49.96 2.15 -16.85
C GLU A 240 49.21 0.87 -17.29
N SER A 241 48.55 0.18 -16.36
CA SER A 241 47.62 -0.89 -16.72
C SER A 241 46.33 -0.33 -17.30
N ILE A 242 45.53 -1.20 -17.91
CA ILE A 242 44.18 -0.87 -18.37
C ILE A 242 43.21 -1.95 -17.93
N TRP A 243 41.98 -1.54 -17.67
CA TRP A 243 40.84 -2.43 -17.46
C TRP A 243 39.98 -2.44 -18.72
N LEU A 244 39.64 -3.62 -19.22
CA LEU A 244 38.73 -3.81 -20.37
C LEU A 244 37.46 -4.52 -19.90
N ASP A 245 36.31 -3.84 -19.97
CA ASP A 245 35.00 -4.45 -19.71
C ASP A 245 34.65 -5.47 -20.81
N LEU A 246 34.28 -6.70 -20.39
CA LEU A 246 33.87 -7.76 -21.30
C LEU A 246 32.41 -7.61 -21.77
N CYS A 247 31.63 -6.74 -21.14
CA CYS A 247 30.21 -6.52 -21.41
C CYS A 247 29.39 -7.82 -21.35
N ASP A 248 29.78 -8.78 -20.50
CA ASP A 248 29.06 -10.03 -20.32
C ASP A 248 28.08 -9.95 -19.14
N GLU A 249 27.20 -10.95 -19.02
CA GLU A 249 26.19 -11.00 -17.97
C GLU A 249 26.78 -11.20 -16.56
N GLU A 250 28.04 -11.65 -16.49
CA GLU A 250 28.80 -11.89 -15.26
C GLU A 250 29.51 -10.63 -14.75
N TRP A 251 29.47 -9.51 -15.49
CA TRP A 251 30.12 -8.23 -15.12
C TRP A 251 31.63 -8.34 -14.91
N ARG A 252 32.30 -9.12 -15.78
CA ARG A 252 33.75 -9.33 -15.71
C ARG A 252 34.52 -8.27 -16.48
N ALA A 253 35.74 -7.98 -16.03
CA ALA A 253 36.67 -7.09 -16.71
C ALA A 253 38.06 -7.71 -16.76
N ILE A 254 38.82 -7.43 -17.81
CA ILE A 254 40.22 -7.88 -17.94
C ILE A 254 41.14 -6.80 -17.38
N HIS A 255 41.97 -7.15 -16.39
CA HIS A 255 43.11 -6.32 -16.01
C HIS A 255 44.29 -6.63 -16.92
N ILE A 256 44.77 -5.63 -17.67
CA ILE A 256 45.88 -5.79 -18.63
C ILE A 256 47.06 -4.98 -18.11
N THR A 257 48.16 -5.67 -17.84
CA THR A 257 49.43 -5.07 -17.43
C THR A 257 50.51 -5.35 -18.48
N ARG A 258 51.72 -4.81 -18.28
CA ARG A 258 52.88 -5.17 -19.13
C ARG A 258 53.29 -6.64 -19.04
N ALA A 259 52.92 -7.33 -17.94
CA ALA A 259 53.30 -8.72 -17.71
C ALA A 259 52.30 -9.74 -18.31
N GLY A 260 51.09 -9.31 -18.63
CA GLY A 260 50.02 -10.18 -19.10
C GLY A 260 48.64 -9.62 -18.77
N TRP A 261 47.64 -10.49 -18.75
CA TRP A 261 46.27 -10.12 -18.43
C TRP A 261 45.57 -11.21 -17.59
N GLU A 262 44.60 -10.80 -16.80
CA GLU A 262 43.72 -11.67 -16.01
C GLU A 262 42.27 -11.16 -16.03
N VAL A 263 41.32 -12.03 -15.71
CA VAL A 263 39.87 -11.74 -15.66
C VAL A 263 39.42 -11.61 -14.21
#